data_AF-A0AAD7JW03-F1
#
_entry.id   AF-A0AAD7JW03-F1
#
_cell.length_a   1.000
_cell.length_b   1.000
_cell.length_c   1.000
_cell.angle_alpha   90.00
_cell.angle_beta   90.00
_cell.angle_gamma   90.00
#
_symmetry.space_group_name_H-M   'P 1'
#
loop_
_entity.id
_entity.type
_entity.pdbx_description
1 polymer ?
#
loop_
_entity_poly.entity_id
_entity_poly.type
_entity_poly.pdbx_seq_one_letter_code
_entity_poly.pdbx_strand_id
1 'polypeptide(L)'
;MDPNAEDYELLLPTEQRLEAGGADGGVNMNKARQEDQMPGEGRRGDAVGKYTALTGAALFVAVTWVVILVNNPLNTGVFAFHPLLQSLSFLLFTYGILTLQPTSRPKTKTAGLARHQYTILLAAFPAIFFGTFAVMYNKYREGAVHFKSWHGKFGIACMAWLFVQILLGGGSVWFGGAAFGGGVKAKAIWKYHRVSGYVLYGLLTATAHLGSAWSNWGNKYCPQSMRILAYWAALVACLAGVYMRIRPSKMKF
;
A
#
# COMPACT_ATOMS: atom_id res chain seq x y z
N MET A 1 -5.78 12.32 -31.22
CA MET A 1 -6.31 11.92 -29.90
C MET A 1 -5.15 11.82 -28.94
N ASP A 2 -5.27 12.41 -27.75
CA ASP A 2 -4.28 12.24 -26.69
C ASP A 2 -4.37 10.77 -26.20
N PRO A 3 -3.35 9.92 -26.38
CA PRO A 3 -3.38 8.54 -25.92
C PRO A 3 -3.60 8.43 -24.39
N ASN A 4 -3.46 9.53 -23.66
CA ASN A 4 -3.77 9.59 -22.24
C ASN A 4 -5.26 9.74 -21.91
N ALA A 5 -6.11 10.17 -22.84
CA ALA A 5 -7.56 10.30 -22.63
C ALA A 5 -8.25 8.93 -22.64
N GLU A 6 -7.93 8.07 -23.60
CA GLU A 6 -8.50 6.71 -23.72
C GLU A 6 -8.21 5.85 -22.47
N ASP A 7 -7.00 5.97 -21.93
CA ASP A 7 -6.56 5.28 -20.71
C ASP A 7 -7.42 5.60 -19.48
N TYR A 8 -7.99 6.81 -19.43
CA TYR A 8 -8.83 7.26 -18.32
C TYR A 8 -10.25 6.74 -18.46
N GLU A 9 -10.81 6.84 -19.66
CA GLU A 9 -12.16 6.33 -19.98
C GLU A 9 -12.29 4.84 -19.70
N LEU A 10 -11.21 4.07 -19.90
CA LEU A 10 -11.15 2.63 -19.62
C LEU A 10 -11.20 2.28 -18.12
N LEU A 11 -11.00 3.26 -17.24
CA LEU A 11 -11.11 3.12 -15.78
C LEU A 11 -12.46 3.62 -15.24
N LEU A 12 -13.31 4.20 -16.10
CA LEU A 12 -14.67 4.57 -15.75
C LEU A 12 -15.58 3.33 -15.63
N PRO A 13 -16.60 3.36 -14.73
CA PRO A 13 -17.72 2.43 -14.75
C PRO A 13 -18.31 2.29 -16.15
N THR A 14 -18.81 1.10 -16.49
CA THR A 14 -19.31 0.78 -17.85
C THR A 14 -20.33 1.79 -18.36
N GLU A 15 -21.24 2.25 -17.51
CA GLU A 15 -22.28 3.23 -17.84
C GLU A 15 -21.69 4.58 -18.28
N GLN A 16 -20.71 5.09 -17.55
CA GLN A 16 -20.00 6.33 -17.88
C GLN A 16 -19.10 6.20 -19.11
N ARG A 17 -18.65 4.97 -19.42
CA ARG A 17 -17.87 4.67 -20.62
C ARG A 17 -18.72 4.70 -21.89
N LEU A 18 -19.99 4.29 -21.79
CA LEU A 18 -20.97 4.32 -22.88
C LEU A 18 -21.46 5.75 -23.16
N GLU A 19 -21.44 6.63 -22.17
CA GLU A 19 -21.75 8.06 -22.34
C GLU A 19 -20.58 8.85 -22.94
N ALA A 20 -19.34 8.50 -22.58
CA ALA A 20 -18.13 9.15 -23.10
C ALA A 20 -17.74 8.66 -24.52
N GLY A 21 -18.01 7.38 -24.83
CA GLY A 21 -17.75 6.79 -26.13
C GLY A 21 -19.05 6.49 -26.86
N GLY A 22 -19.38 7.30 -27.86
CA GLY A 22 -20.54 7.07 -28.73
C GLY A 22 -20.56 5.63 -29.26
N ALA A 23 -21.67 4.93 -28.97
CA ALA A 23 -22.16 3.69 -29.58
C ALA A 23 -21.19 2.90 -30.49
N ASP A 24 -20.13 2.30 -29.92
CA ASP A 24 -19.45 1.17 -30.54
C ASP A 24 -19.16 0.10 -29.48
N GLY A 25 -20.21 -0.66 -29.16
CA GLY A 25 -20.20 -1.77 -28.19
C GLY A 25 -19.59 -3.07 -28.72
N GLY A 26 -18.81 -3.03 -29.80
CA GLY A 26 -18.08 -4.18 -30.30
C GLY A 26 -16.73 -4.32 -29.60
N VAL A 27 -16.55 -5.35 -28.76
CA VAL A 27 -15.18 -5.78 -28.38
C VAL A 27 -14.48 -6.21 -29.66
N ASN A 28 -13.64 -5.34 -30.21
CA ASN A 28 -12.87 -5.62 -31.41
C ASN A 28 -11.90 -6.77 -31.10
N MET A 29 -12.28 -8.00 -31.48
CA MET A 29 -11.51 -9.23 -31.26
C MET A 29 -10.08 -9.14 -31.81
N ASN A 30 -9.83 -8.28 -32.81
CA ASN A 30 -8.49 -8.03 -33.32
C ASN A 30 -7.64 -7.21 -32.34
N LYS A 31 -8.23 -6.23 -31.63
CA LYS A 31 -7.54 -5.45 -30.58
C LYS A 31 -7.18 -6.35 -29.38
N ALA A 32 -8.08 -7.25 -28.99
CA ALA A 32 -7.82 -8.24 -27.93
C ALA A 32 -6.70 -9.23 -28.33
N ARG A 33 -6.71 -9.74 -29.57
CA ARG A 33 -5.63 -10.60 -30.10
C ARG A 33 -4.29 -9.87 -30.20
N GLN A 34 -4.28 -8.59 -30.53
CA GLN A 34 -3.07 -7.76 -30.57
C GLN A 34 -2.48 -7.54 -29.17
N GLU A 35 -3.31 -7.38 -28.13
CA GLU A 35 -2.82 -7.23 -26.75
C GLU A 35 -2.10 -8.48 -26.20
N ASP A 36 -2.54 -9.68 -26.63
CA ASP A 36 -1.92 -10.96 -26.25
C ASP A 36 -0.59 -11.22 -26.98
N GLN A 37 -0.35 -10.57 -28.11
CA GLN A 37 0.90 -10.69 -28.89
C GLN A 37 1.97 -9.66 -28.48
N MET A 38 1.65 -8.69 -27.62
CA MET A 38 2.61 -7.69 -27.16
C MET A 38 3.63 -8.26 -26.14
N PRO A 39 4.88 -7.75 -26.14
CA PRO A 39 5.86 -8.08 -25.11
C PRO A 39 5.34 -7.82 -23.69
N GLY A 40 5.82 -8.61 -22.72
CA GLY A 40 5.41 -8.46 -21.32
C GLY A 40 5.67 -7.05 -20.76
N GLU A 41 4.79 -6.58 -19.87
CA GLU A 41 4.85 -5.22 -19.27
C GLU A 41 6.01 -5.03 -18.27
N GLY A 42 6.75 -6.12 -18.00
CA GLY A 42 7.85 -6.18 -17.06
C GLY A 42 9.15 -5.58 -17.59
N ARG A 43 9.87 -4.89 -16.70
CA ARG A 43 11.27 -4.52 -16.88
C ARG A 43 12.16 -5.54 -16.17
N ARG A 44 13.39 -5.71 -16.65
CA ARG A 44 14.44 -6.46 -15.93
C ARG A 44 14.50 -6.00 -14.46
N GLY A 45 14.44 -6.96 -13.54
CA GLY A 45 14.44 -6.72 -12.10
C GLY A 45 13.06 -6.60 -11.45
N ASP A 46 11.96 -6.51 -12.19
CA ASP A 46 10.61 -6.41 -11.58
C ASP A 46 10.21 -7.64 -10.80
N ALA A 47 10.55 -8.83 -11.30
CA ALA A 47 10.28 -10.10 -10.62
C ALA A 47 11.09 -10.18 -9.32
N VAL A 48 12.39 -9.89 -9.40
CA VAL A 48 13.28 -9.83 -8.22
C VAL A 48 12.71 -8.84 -7.21
N GLY A 49 12.42 -7.60 -7.61
CA GLY A 49 11.85 -6.59 -6.70
C GLY A 49 10.53 -7.04 -6.05
N LYS A 50 9.66 -7.71 -6.81
CA LYS A 50 8.38 -8.22 -6.29
C LYS A 50 8.61 -9.26 -5.21
N TYR A 51 9.43 -10.28 -5.48
CA TYR A 51 9.68 -11.36 -4.54
C TYR A 51 10.49 -10.89 -3.34
N THR A 52 11.47 -10.00 -3.52
CA THR A 52 12.20 -9.36 -2.42
C THR A 52 11.26 -8.61 -1.48
N ALA A 53 10.35 -7.79 -2.04
CA ALA A 53 9.40 -7.05 -1.23
C ALA A 53 8.42 -7.94 -0.47
N LEU A 54 7.82 -8.93 -1.15
CA LEU A 54 6.86 -9.84 -0.52
C LEU A 54 7.50 -10.75 0.53
N THR A 55 8.71 -11.27 0.26
CA THR A 55 9.43 -12.15 1.20
C THR A 55 9.87 -11.36 2.43
N GLY A 56 10.38 -10.13 2.23
CA GLY A 56 10.72 -9.24 3.34
C GLY A 56 9.49 -8.92 4.21
N ALA A 57 8.35 -8.60 3.58
CA ALA A 57 7.14 -8.27 4.30
C ALA A 57 6.58 -9.49 5.04
N ALA A 58 6.56 -10.66 4.41
CA ALA A 58 6.13 -11.91 5.02
C ALA A 58 7.02 -12.30 6.21
N LEU A 59 8.34 -12.14 6.10
CA LEU A 59 9.27 -12.39 7.20
C LEU A 59 9.04 -11.41 8.37
N PHE A 60 8.81 -10.13 8.08
CA PHE A 60 8.45 -9.13 9.09
C PHE A 60 7.17 -9.52 9.85
N VAL A 61 6.11 -9.95 9.13
CA VAL A 61 4.86 -10.43 9.74
C VAL A 61 5.12 -11.69 10.58
N ALA A 62 5.72 -12.71 9.98
CA ALA A 62 5.91 -14.01 10.61
C ALA A 62 6.68 -13.88 11.94
N VAL A 63 7.78 -13.14 11.95
CA VAL A 63 8.58 -12.94 13.17
C VAL A 63 7.80 -12.13 14.20
N THR A 64 7.10 -11.07 13.81
CA THR A 64 6.28 -10.28 14.74
C THR A 64 5.19 -11.12 15.38
N TRP A 65 4.53 -11.97 14.59
CA TRP A 65 3.47 -12.85 15.07
C TRP A 65 4.02 -13.92 16.00
N VAL A 66 5.11 -14.60 15.63
CA VAL A 66 5.78 -15.57 16.50
C VAL A 66 6.15 -14.92 17.83
N VAL A 67 6.82 -13.77 17.82
CA VAL A 67 7.23 -13.08 19.06
C VAL A 67 6.02 -12.73 19.93
N ILE A 68 4.90 -12.26 19.37
CA ILE A 68 3.69 -11.99 20.16
C ILE A 68 3.08 -13.27 20.73
N LEU A 69 2.95 -14.31 19.91
CA LEU A 69 2.22 -15.53 20.28
C LEU A 69 2.98 -16.37 21.32
N VAL A 70 4.32 -16.38 21.28
CA VAL A 70 5.13 -17.13 22.26
C VAL A 70 5.36 -16.37 23.56
N ASN A 71 5.18 -15.05 23.58
CA ASN A 71 5.38 -14.21 24.78
C ASN A 71 4.06 -13.85 25.48
N ASN A 72 3.21 -14.87 25.70
CA ASN A 72 1.93 -14.77 26.42
C ASN A 72 1.04 -13.58 25.97
N PRO A 73 0.38 -13.71 24.81
CA PRO A 73 -0.45 -12.64 24.25
C PRO A 73 -1.65 -12.29 25.14
N LEU A 74 -2.15 -13.24 25.94
CA LEU A 74 -3.26 -13.02 26.87
C LEU A 74 -2.89 -12.02 27.97
N ASN A 75 -1.68 -12.14 28.54
CA ASN A 75 -1.18 -11.17 29.52
C ASN A 75 -0.82 -9.82 28.90
N THR A 76 -0.48 -9.80 27.61
CA THR A 76 -0.22 -8.56 26.86
C THR A 76 -1.51 -7.78 26.58
N GLY A 77 -2.67 -8.43 26.68
CA GLY A 77 -3.98 -7.80 26.58
C GLY A 77 -4.22 -7.15 25.21
N VAL A 78 -4.93 -6.01 25.22
CA VAL A 78 -5.33 -5.33 23.99
C VAL A 78 -4.11 -4.83 23.18
N PHE A 79 -2.96 -4.58 23.82
CA PHE A 79 -1.75 -4.20 23.11
C PHE A 79 -1.31 -5.25 22.07
N ALA A 80 -1.56 -6.54 22.29
CA ALA A 80 -1.12 -7.61 21.38
C ALA A 80 -1.66 -7.42 19.95
N PHE A 81 -2.87 -6.85 19.81
CA PHE A 81 -3.46 -6.56 18.50
C PHE A 81 -2.68 -5.52 17.70
N HIS A 82 -1.97 -4.60 18.37
CA HIS A 82 -1.23 -3.55 17.69
C HIS A 82 -0.13 -4.12 16.76
N PRO A 83 0.94 -4.77 17.25
CA PRO A 83 1.98 -5.29 16.37
C PRO A 83 1.48 -6.35 15.37
N LEU A 84 0.48 -7.16 15.75
CA LEU A 84 -0.13 -8.14 14.84
C LEU A 84 -0.82 -7.48 13.64
N LEU A 85 -1.71 -6.52 13.89
CA LEU A 85 -2.48 -5.86 12.84
C LEU A 85 -1.65 -4.84 12.05
N GLN A 86 -0.68 -4.17 12.69
CA GLN A 86 0.23 -3.25 12.01
C GLN A 86 1.14 -3.98 11.02
N SER A 87 1.70 -5.14 11.41
CA SER A 87 2.53 -5.94 10.52
C SER A 87 1.72 -6.55 9.38
N LEU A 88 0.51 -7.06 9.65
CA LEU A 88 -0.41 -7.52 8.61
C LEU A 88 -0.76 -6.39 7.63
N SER A 89 -1.10 -5.20 8.14
CA SER A 89 -1.39 -4.04 7.31
C SER A 89 -0.21 -3.66 6.42
N PHE A 90 1.02 -3.67 6.95
CA PHE A 90 2.23 -3.40 6.18
C PHE A 90 2.41 -4.37 5.00
N LEU A 91 2.19 -5.66 5.21
CA LEU A 91 2.21 -6.66 4.14
C LEU A 91 1.15 -6.38 3.08
N LEU A 92 -0.08 -6.05 3.51
CA LEU A 92 -1.19 -5.75 2.61
C LEU A 92 -0.97 -4.45 1.82
N PHE A 93 -0.42 -3.40 2.44
CA PHE A 93 0.02 -2.19 1.74
C PHE A 93 1.09 -2.52 0.70
N THR A 94 2.08 -3.33 1.08
CA THR A 94 3.14 -3.79 0.16
C THR A 94 2.53 -4.51 -1.03
N TYR A 95 1.67 -5.52 -0.81
CA TYR A 95 0.97 -6.22 -1.88
C TYR A 95 0.13 -5.27 -2.76
N GLY A 96 -0.69 -4.41 -2.14
CA GLY A 96 -1.55 -3.47 -2.85
C GLY A 96 -0.78 -2.48 -3.72
N ILE A 97 0.40 -2.03 -3.30
CA ILE A 97 1.29 -1.19 -4.13
C ILE A 97 1.84 -2.01 -5.31
N LEU A 98 2.28 -3.24 -5.04
CA LEU A 98 2.88 -4.11 -6.05
C LEU A 98 1.90 -4.51 -7.16
N THR A 99 0.57 -4.51 -6.93
CA THR A 99 -0.43 -4.81 -7.97
C THR A 99 -0.54 -3.73 -9.05
N LEU A 100 -0.04 -2.53 -8.78
CA LEU A 100 -0.01 -1.39 -9.72
C LEU A 100 1.28 -1.30 -10.54
N GLN A 101 2.20 -2.24 -10.32
CA GLN A 101 3.53 -2.23 -10.93
C GLN A 101 3.88 -3.65 -11.42
N PRO A 102 4.29 -3.86 -12.67
CA PRO A 102 3.97 -3.03 -13.81
C PRO A 102 2.49 -3.21 -14.23
N THR A 103 1.88 -2.12 -14.67
CA THR A 103 0.64 -2.11 -15.45
C THR A 103 0.77 -1.02 -16.52
N SER A 104 0.65 -1.36 -17.78
CA SER A 104 0.70 -0.42 -18.92
C SER A 104 -0.47 -0.61 -19.88
N ARG A 105 -1.12 -1.77 -19.88
CA ARG A 105 -2.32 -2.08 -20.68
C ARG A 105 -3.60 -1.72 -19.93
N PRO A 106 -4.69 -1.35 -20.62
CA PRO A 106 -5.96 -1.01 -19.96
C PRO A 106 -6.49 -2.12 -19.05
N LYS A 107 -6.55 -3.36 -19.55
CA LYS A 107 -7.02 -4.52 -18.78
C LYS A 107 -6.22 -4.74 -17.49
N THR A 108 -4.90 -4.62 -17.56
CA THR A 108 -4.02 -4.83 -16.40
C THR A 108 -4.03 -3.64 -15.45
N LYS A 109 -4.21 -2.40 -15.94
CA LYS A 109 -4.43 -1.20 -15.12
C LYS A 109 -5.71 -1.31 -14.32
N THR A 110 -6.84 -1.64 -14.95
CA THR A 110 -8.14 -1.77 -14.28
C THR A 110 -8.10 -2.89 -13.23
N ALA A 111 -7.58 -4.07 -13.59
CA ALA A 111 -7.45 -5.17 -12.64
C ALA A 111 -6.48 -4.86 -11.49
N GLY A 112 -5.37 -4.16 -11.78
CA GLY A 112 -4.41 -3.72 -10.77
C GLY A 112 -4.98 -2.71 -9.80
N LEU A 113 -5.76 -1.74 -10.30
CA LEU A 113 -6.47 -0.74 -9.51
C LEU A 113 -7.53 -1.38 -8.61
N ALA A 114 -8.33 -2.29 -9.14
CA ALA A 114 -9.33 -3.01 -8.34
C ALA A 114 -8.68 -3.78 -7.18
N ARG A 115 -7.63 -4.57 -7.47
CA ARG A 115 -6.87 -5.28 -6.41
C ARG A 115 -6.27 -4.32 -5.39
N HIS A 116 -5.74 -3.18 -5.83
CA HIS A 116 -5.21 -2.16 -4.94
C HIS A 116 -6.32 -1.64 -4.01
N GLN A 117 -7.44 -1.17 -4.56
CA GLN A 117 -8.54 -0.61 -3.77
C GLN A 117 -9.12 -1.63 -2.79
N TYR A 118 -9.40 -2.86 -3.22
CA TYR A 118 -9.93 -3.88 -2.31
C TYR A 118 -8.94 -4.23 -1.20
N THR A 119 -7.66 -4.42 -1.53
CA THR A 119 -6.65 -4.72 -0.51
C THR A 119 -6.53 -3.56 0.48
N ILE A 120 -6.44 -2.32 -0.01
CA ILE A 120 -6.23 -1.17 0.87
C ILE A 120 -7.46 -0.91 1.73
N LEU A 121 -8.65 -0.83 1.14
CA LEU A 121 -9.84 -0.35 1.83
C LEU A 121 -10.52 -1.42 2.67
N LEU A 122 -10.51 -2.68 2.24
CA LEU A 122 -11.20 -3.76 2.94
C LEU A 122 -10.32 -4.49 3.95
N ALA A 123 -8.99 -4.38 3.83
CA ALA A 123 -8.07 -5.15 4.67
C ALA A 123 -6.95 -4.30 5.29
N ALA A 124 -6.10 -3.66 4.48
CA ALA A 124 -4.90 -2.98 5.00
C ALA A 124 -5.27 -1.82 5.93
N PHE A 125 -6.15 -0.93 5.48
CA PHE A 125 -6.57 0.24 6.23
C PHE A 125 -7.35 -0.11 7.51
N PRO A 126 -8.35 -1.01 7.49
CA PRO A 126 -8.97 -1.52 8.71
C PRO A 126 -7.97 -2.11 9.71
N ALA A 127 -7.00 -2.92 9.24
CA ALA A 127 -5.98 -3.51 10.11
C ALA A 127 -5.11 -2.44 10.81
N ILE A 128 -4.56 -1.47 10.08
CA ILE A 128 -3.78 -0.38 10.72
C ILE A 128 -4.63 0.50 11.61
N PHE A 129 -5.89 0.75 11.25
CA PHE A 129 -6.83 1.52 12.06
C PHE A 129 -7.08 0.84 13.41
N PHE A 130 -7.51 -0.43 13.40
CA PHE A 130 -7.79 -1.17 14.63
C PHE A 130 -6.53 -1.48 15.43
N GLY A 131 -5.40 -1.74 14.77
CA GLY A 131 -4.11 -1.87 15.45
C GLY A 131 -3.67 -0.58 16.14
N THR A 132 -3.90 0.58 15.52
CA THR A 132 -3.64 1.90 16.14
C THR A 132 -4.60 2.15 17.29
N PHE A 133 -5.89 1.87 17.11
CA PHE A 133 -6.88 1.99 18.17
C PHE A 133 -6.52 1.14 19.39
N ALA A 134 -6.08 -0.10 19.18
CA ALA A 134 -5.67 -1.02 20.24
C ALA A 134 -4.56 -0.45 21.15
N VAL A 135 -3.49 0.11 20.57
CA VAL A 135 -2.42 0.73 21.38
C VAL A 135 -2.86 2.04 22.04
N MET A 136 -3.72 2.83 21.39
CA MET A 136 -4.27 4.07 21.95
C MET A 136 -5.14 3.77 23.17
N TYR A 137 -6.03 2.79 23.05
CA TYR A 137 -6.92 2.34 24.12
C TYR A 137 -6.14 1.68 25.26
N ASN A 138 -5.14 0.85 24.94
CA ASN A 138 -4.26 0.27 25.96
C ASN A 138 -3.56 1.36 26.78
N LYS A 139 -2.98 2.37 26.12
CA LYS A 139 -2.33 3.49 26.81
C LYS A 139 -3.30 4.30 27.65
N TYR A 140 -4.52 4.53 27.16
CA TYR A 140 -5.57 5.22 27.92
C TYR A 140 -5.91 4.48 29.22
N ARG A 141 -6.14 3.16 29.14
CA ARG A 141 -6.43 2.32 30.31
C ARG A 141 -5.32 2.32 31.36
N GLU A 142 -4.07 2.32 30.91
CA GLU A 142 -2.89 2.30 31.78
C GLU A 142 -2.44 3.70 32.24
N GLY A 143 -3.19 4.77 31.90
CA GLY A 143 -2.79 6.16 32.21
C GLY A 143 -1.46 6.58 31.57
N ALA A 144 -1.03 5.90 30.51
CA ALA A 144 0.28 6.09 29.90
C ALA A 144 0.28 7.20 28.85
N VAL A 145 1.34 8.01 28.83
CA VAL A 145 1.50 9.13 27.89
C VAL A 145 1.49 8.65 26.42
N HIS A 146 0.67 9.32 25.59
CA HIS A 146 0.61 9.10 24.14
C HIS A 146 1.71 9.86 23.39
N PHE A 147 2.11 9.35 22.23
CA PHE A 147 3.01 10.03 21.27
C PHE A 147 4.36 10.54 21.83
N LYS A 148 4.85 9.94 22.93
CA LYS A 148 6.15 10.31 23.52
C LYS A 148 7.34 9.93 22.63
N SER A 149 7.30 8.74 22.02
CA SER A 149 8.40 8.21 21.21
C SER A 149 8.32 8.66 19.75
N TRP A 150 9.47 8.61 19.04
CA TRP A 150 9.52 8.82 17.59
C TRP A 150 8.59 7.88 16.82
N HIS A 151 8.54 6.60 17.22
CA HIS A 151 7.57 5.64 16.68
C HIS A 151 6.12 6.14 16.80
N GLY A 152 5.72 6.63 17.99
CA GLY A 152 4.36 7.12 18.21
C GLY A 152 4.04 8.38 17.38
N LYS A 153 4.98 9.32 17.29
CA LYS A 153 4.82 10.56 16.50
C LYS A 153 4.72 10.28 15.00
N PHE A 154 5.62 9.45 14.47
CA PHE A 154 5.58 9.09 13.05
C PHE A 154 4.39 8.19 12.72
N GLY A 155 3.98 7.31 13.64
CA GLY A 155 2.80 6.47 13.47
C GLY A 155 1.52 7.28 13.31
N ILE A 156 1.26 8.27 14.17
CA ILE A 156 0.06 9.10 14.04
C ILE A 156 0.12 10.01 12.81
N ALA A 157 1.31 10.53 12.45
CA ALA A 157 1.49 11.28 11.22
C ALA A 157 1.21 10.43 9.97
N CYS A 158 1.71 9.18 9.93
CA CYS A 158 1.40 8.23 8.87
C CYS A 158 -0.09 7.92 8.80
N MET A 159 -0.75 7.75 9.95
CA MET A 159 -2.18 7.47 10.00
C MET A 159 -2.99 8.62 9.39
N ALA A 160 -2.73 9.87 9.79
CA ALA A 160 -3.37 11.04 9.20
C ALA A 160 -3.09 11.15 7.69
N TRP A 161 -1.86 10.90 7.26
CA TRP A 161 -1.49 10.92 5.84
C TRP A 161 -2.17 9.80 5.05
N LEU A 162 -2.37 8.61 5.62
CA LEU A 162 -3.12 7.52 4.99
C LEU A 162 -4.57 7.93 4.68
N PHE A 163 -5.25 8.62 5.59
CA PHE A 163 -6.58 9.16 5.31
C PHE A 163 -6.55 10.12 4.12
N VAL A 164 -5.59 11.05 4.09
CA VAL A 164 -5.41 11.96 2.95
C VAL A 164 -5.14 11.19 1.65
N GLN A 165 -4.32 10.13 1.69
CA GLN A 165 -4.07 9.29 0.52
C GLN A 165 -5.32 8.59 0.00
N ILE A 166 -6.15 8.06 0.91
CA ILE A 166 -7.41 7.41 0.54
C ILE A 166 -8.35 8.43 -0.11
N LEU A 167 -8.46 9.64 0.44
CA LEU A 167 -9.29 10.70 -0.12
C LEU A 167 -8.78 11.18 -1.49
N LEU A 168 -7.47 11.43 -1.62
CA LEU A 168 -6.85 11.83 -2.89
C LEU A 168 -7.00 10.74 -3.96
N GLY A 169 -6.71 9.49 -3.61
CA GLY A 169 -6.84 8.35 -4.52
C GLY A 169 -8.29 8.15 -4.94
N GLY A 170 -9.19 8.01 -3.97
CA GLY A 170 -10.62 7.83 -4.18
C GLY A 170 -11.25 8.95 -5.00
N GLY A 171 -11.02 10.21 -4.62
CA GLY A 171 -11.54 11.36 -5.36
C GLY A 171 -11.04 11.45 -6.81
N SER A 172 -9.88 10.87 -7.12
CA SER A 172 -9.32 10.88 -8.47
C SER A 172 -9.82 9.76 -9.39
N VAL A 173 -10.52 8.75 -8.85
CA VAL A 173 -10.97 7.58 -9.63
C VAL A 173 -12.45 7.24 -9.46
N TRP A 174 -13.06 7.55 -8.32
CA TRP A 174 -14.49 7.28 -8.09
C TRP A 174 -15.37 8.30 -8.80
N PHE A 175 -16.54 7.85 -9.26
CA PHE A 175 -17.52 8.67 -9.98
C PHE A 175 -16.90 9.45 -11.14
N GLY A 176 -15.98 8.82 -11.87
CA GLY A 176 -15.24 9.47 -12.95
C GLY A 176 -14.47 10.71 -12.51
N GLY A 177 -13.89 10.69 -11.30
CA GLY A 177 -13.00 11.73 -10.81
C GLY A 177 -13.66 13.10 -10.62
N ALA A 178 -14.99 13.14 -10.45
CA ALA A 178 -15.77 14.38 -10.35
C ALA A 178 -15.23 15.35 -9.28
N ALA A 179 -14.70 14.82 -8.17
CA ALA A 179 -14.08 15.63 -7.10
C ALA A 179 -12.89 16.48 -7.58
N PHE A 180 -12.25 16.11 -8.69
CA PHE A 180 -11.13 16.85 -9.30
C PHE A 180 -11.42 17.27 -10.75
N GLY A 181 -12.71 17.44 -11.10
CA GLY A 181 -13.14 17.93 -12.41
C GLY A 181 -13.17 16.89 -13.54
N GLY A 182 -12.99 15.61 -13.21
CA GLY A 182 -13.09 14.47 -14.13
C GLY A 182 -12.02 14.41 -15.23
N GLY A 183 -12.09 13.35 -16.03
CA GLY A 183 -11.26 13.21 -17.23
C GLY A 183 -9.76 13.33 -16.96
N VAL A 184 -9.10 14.10 -17.83
CA VAL A 184 -7.67 14.41 -17.76
C VAL A 184 -7.30 15.18 -16.48
N LYS A 185 -8.19 16.05 -15.96
CA LYS A 185 -7.94 16.83 -14.74
C LYS A 185 -7.80 15.93 -13.52
N ALA A 186 -8.72 14.97 -13.36
CA ALA A 186 -8.64 13.97 -12.30
C ALA A 186 -7.42 13.06 -12.45
N LYS A 187 -7.09 12.65 -13.68
CA LYS A 187 -5.89 11.83 -13.97
C LYS A 187 -4.60 12.55 -13.58
N ALA A 188 -4.54 13.88 -13.71
CA ALA A 188 -3.37 14.67 -13.31
C ALA A 188 -3.06 14.56 -11.80
N ILE A 189 -4.03 14.16 -10.96
CA ILE A 189 -3.83 13.95 -9.53
C ILE A 189 -3.03 12.67 -9.24
N TRP A 190 -3.07 11.67 -10.12
CA TRP A 190 -2.47 10.36 -9.87
C TRP A 190 -0.96 10.41 -9.66
N LYS A 191 -0.25 11.36 -10.30
CA LYS A 191 1.20 11.53 -10.08
C LYS A 191 1.49 11.93 -8.63
N TYR A 192 0.68 12.82 -8.05
CA TYR A 192 0.82 13.26 -6.67
C TYR A 192 0.47 12.16 -5.68
N HIS A 193 -0.68 11.47 -5.88
CA HIS A 193 -1.05 10.30 -5.08
C HIS A 193 0.06 9.24 -5.09
N ARG A 194 0.63 8.96 -6.27
CA ARG A 194 1.72 7.98 -6.42
C ARG A 194 3.01 8.40 -5.71
N VAL A 195 3.52 9.61 -5.96
CA VAL A 195 4.77 10.09 -5.32
C VAL A 195 4.59 10.13 -3.80
N SER A 196 3.49 10.73 -3.35
CA SER A 196 3.17 10.85 -1.94
C SER A 196 2.99 9.48 -1.27
N GLY A 197 2.39 8.51 -1.96
CA GLY A 197 2.28 7.13 -1.52
C GLY A 197 3.62 6.42 -1.32
N TYR A 198 4.61 6.64 -2.19
CA TYR A 198 5.95 6.07 -1.97
C TYR A 198 6.67 6.70 -0.78
N VAL A 199 6.57 8.03 -0.63
CA VAL A 199 7.13 8.72 0.55
C VAL A 199 6.49 8.19 1.84
N LEU A 200 5.17 8.06 1.85
CA LEU A 200 4.43 7.49 2.97
C LEU A 200 4.81 6.04 3.25
N TYR A 201 5.00 5.20 2.22
CA TYR A 201 5.47 3.82 2.40
C TYR A 201 6.87 3.76 3.04
N GLY A 202 7.78 4.66 2.63
CA GLY A 202 9.08 4.81 3.29
C GLY A 202 8.95 5.19 4.76
N LEU A 203 8.08 6.15 5.09
CA LEU A 203 7.85 6.57 6.48
C LEU A 203 7.16 5.48 7.32
N LEU A 204 6.23 4.72 6.74
CA LEU A 204 5.62 3.54 7.37
C LEU A 204 6.68 2.47 7.67
N THR A 205 7.60 2.23 6.73
CA THR A 205 8.72 1.29 6.91
C THR A 205 9.63 1.73 8.06
N ALA A 206 9.99 3.02 8.11
CA ALA A 206 10.77 3.59 9.22
C ALA A 206 10.01 3.51 10.55
N THR A 207 8.71 3.76 10.55
CA THR A 207 7.86 3.66 11.74
C THR A 207 7.77 2.23 12.26
N ALA A 208 7.62 1.25 11.37
CA ALA A 208 7.65 -0.17 11.68
C ALA A 208 9.01 -0.57 12.26
N HIS A 209 10.11 -0.10 11.69
CA HIS A 209 11.46 -0.30 12.22
C HIS A 209 11.60 0.25 13.64
N LEU A 210 11.18 1.49 13.90
CA LEU A 210 11.23 2.07 15.25
C LEU A 210 10.37 1.29 16.25
N GLY A 211 9.17 0.88 15.84
CA GLY A 211 8.22 0.15 16.70
C GLY A 211 8.66 -1.27 17.03
N SER A 212 9.35 -1.94 16.11
CA SER A 212 9.73 -3.35 16.26
C SER A 212 11.18 -3.51 16.73
N ALA A 213 12.11 -2.71 16.20
CA ALA A 213 13.52 -2.80 16.55
C ALA A 213 13.91 -1.94 17.76
N TRP A 214 13.18 -0.90 18.15
CA TRP A 214 13.65 0.04 19.19
C TRP A 214 12.67 0.28 20.33
N SER A 215 11.45 -0.24 20.25
CA SER A 215 10.49 -0.12 21.35
C SER A 215 10.90 -0.97 22.55
N ASN A 216 10.38 -0.64 23.73
CA ASN A 216 10.56 -1.45 24.93
C ASN A 216 10.06 -2.90 24.71
N TRP A 217 8.98 -3.08 23.96
CA TRP A 217 8.47 -4.40 23.61
C TRP A 217 9.48 -5.19 22.77
N GLY A 218 9.98 -4.58 21.68
CA GLY A 218 10.96 -5.21 20.79
C GLY A 218 12.26 -5.56 21.52
N ASN A 219 12.77 -4.63 22.33
CA ASN A 219 13.97 -4.86 23.15
C ASN A 219 13.79 -5.98 24.19
N LYS A 220 12.60 -6.10 24.77
CA LYS A 220 12.32 -7.07 25.84
C LYS A 220 12.07 -8.48 25.32
N TYR A 221 11.32 -8.62 24.22
CA TYR A 221 10.77 -9.91 23.80
C TYR A 221 11.38 -10.47 22.51
N CYS A 222 12.11 -9.67 21.74
CA CYS A 222 12.71 -10.12 20.49
C CYS A 222 14.25 -10.16 20.60
N PRO A 223 14.88 -11.35 20.46
CA PRO A 223 16.32 -11.47 20.45
C PRO A 223 16.98 -10.58 19.40
N GLN A 224 18.19 -10.11 19.68
CA GLN A 224 18.90 -9.16 18.80
C GLN A 224 19.07 -9.70 17.36
N SER A 225 19.37 -10.99 17.20
CA SER A 225 19.50 -11.62 15.88
C SER A 225 18.19 -11.57 15.08
N MET A 226 17.05 -11.86 15.73
CA MET A 226 15.73 -11.78 15.10
C MET A 226 15.35 -10.34 14.76
N ARG A 227 15.72 -9.37 15.60
CA ARG A 227 15.51 -7.94 15.32
C ARG A 227 16.29 -7.50 14.09
N ILE A 228 17.58 -7.86 13.99
CA ILE A 228 18.40 -7.53 12.82
C ILE A 228 17.80 -8.16 11.55
N LEU A 229 17.43 -9.44 11.62
CA LEU A 229 16.88 -10.13 10.47
C LEU A 229 15.52 -9.56 10.03
N ALA A 230 14.54 -9.49 10.92
CA ALA A 230 13.16 -9.17 10.57
C ALA A 230 12.83 -7.68 10.59
N TYR A 231 13.51 -6.89 11.41
CA TYR A 231 13.20 -5.47 11.61
C TYR A 231 14.23 -4.55 10.98
N TRP A 232 15.38 -5.06 10.53
CA TRP A 232 16.33 -4.29 9.72
C TRP A 232 16.36 -4.84 8.30
N ALA A 233 16.92 -6.03 8.10
CA ALA A 233 17.16 -6.57 6.77
C ALA A 233 15.86 -6.76 5.98
N ALA A 234 14.83 -7.35 6.59
CA ALA A 234 13.56 -7.59 5.90
C ALA A 234 12.83 -6.29 5.53
N LEU A 235 12.82 -5.27 6.41
CA LEU A 235 12.20 -3.97 6.11
C LEU A 235 12.99 -3.18 5.04
N VAL A 236 14.32 -3.26 5.06
CA VAL A 236 15.16 -2.70 3.98
C VAL A 236 14.88 -3.42 2.65
N ALA A 237 14.75 -4.75 2.67
CA ALA A 237 14.38 -5.54 1.49
C ALA A 237 12.99 -5.15 0.95
N CYS A 238 12.01 -4.88 1.83
CA CYS A 238 10.69 -4.35 1.43
C CYS A 238 10.82 -3.05 0.65
N LEU A 239 11.52 -2.07 1.25
CA LEU A 239 11.71 -0.76 0.66
C LEU A 239 12.45 -0.85 -0.68
N ALA A 240 13.55 -1.58 -0.72
CA ALA A 240 14.34 -1.80 -1.93
C ALA A 240 13.51 -2.49 -3.03
N GLY A 241 12.79 -3.56 -2.69
CA GLY A 241 11.98 -4.33 -3.65
C GLY A 241 10.83 -3.51 -4.25
N VAL A 242 10.14 -2.70 -3.45
CA VAL A 242 9.12 -1.75 -3.95
C VAL A 242 9.77 -0.68 -4.82
N TYR A 243 10.89 -0.11 -4.38
CA TYR A 243 11.52 1.03 -5.07
C TYR A 243 12.17 0.62 -6.39
N MET A 244 12.71 -0.60 -6.48
CA MET A 244 13.19 -1.20 -7.73
C MET A 244 12.11 -1.24 -8.83
N ARG A 245 10.83 -1.24 -8.45
CA ARG A 245 9.69 -1.36 -9.36
C ARG A 245 9.03 -0.02 -9.68
N ILE A 246 9.47 1.07 -9.06
CA ILE A 246 9.00 2.43 -9.36
C ILE A 246 9.19 2.73 -10.86
N ARG A 247 8.24 3.48 -11.42
CA ARG A 247 8.25 3.96 -12.80
C ARG A 247 8.29 5.49 -12.81
N PRO A 248 9.49 6.12 -12.87
CA PRO A 248 9.63 7.57 -12.87
C PRO A 248 8.89 8.24 -14.02
N SER A 249 8.78 7.57 -15.19
CA SER A 249 8.02 8.06 -16.34
C SER A 249 6.56 8.38 -16.04
N LYS A 250 5.98 7.76 -15.00
CA LYS A 250 4.60 8.01 -14.58
C LYS A 250 4.46 9.10 -13.49
N MET A 251 5.52 9.86 -13.21
CA MET A 251 5.57 10.88 -12.14
C MET A 251 6.31 12.15 -12.62
N LYS A 252 6.25 12.44 -13.92
CA LYS A 252 6.83 13.66 -14.48
C LYS A 252 5.99 14.88 -14.07
N PHE A 253 6.66 15.96 -13.68
CA PHE A 253 6.02 17.20 -13.24
C PHE A 253 5.78 18.15 -14.40
#